data_AF-A0A659UKQ3-F1
#
_entry.id   AF-A0A659UKQ3-F1
#
_cell.length_a   1.000
_cell.length_b   1.000
_cell.length_c   1.000
_cell.angle_alpha   90.00
_cell.angle_beta   90.00
_cell.angle_gamma   90.00
#
_symmetry.space_group_name_H-M   'P 1'
#
loop_
_entity.id
_entity.type
_entity.pdbx_description
1 polymer ?
#
loop_
_entity_poly.entity_id
_entity_poly.type
_entity_poly.pdbx_seq_one_letter_code
_entity_poly.pdbx_strand_id
1 'polypeptide(L)'
;EIDFENAQAVLNEMNMDVEPLRYTKHIKKNAKVFFDLAQWDKFISKVDYSIGTRFHGNLIALTNGVPATIISHDSRTTEMAELISIPHVPVGKVRRLDVHHLAQVGDYDGFQRNYTVLYDRFAQFLLENGISHRLEQHSAIGAPSRLYNLVSGLRLHFGKY
;
A
#
# COMPACT_ATOMS: atom_id res chain seq x y z
N GLU A 1 -27.02 -9.29 19.63
CA GLU A 1 -28.11 -8.85 18.74
C GLU A 1 -27.57 -7.94 17.63
N ILE A 2 -27.16 -6.70 17.95
CA ILE A 2 -26.69 -5.72 16.94
C ILE A 2 -25.55 -6.26 16.03
N ASP A 3 -24.55 -6.91 16.61
CA ASP A 3 -23.42 -7.48 15.83
C ASP A 3 -23.86 -8.57 14.84
N PHE A 4 -24.92 -9.32 15.17
CA PHE A 4 -25.44 -10.37 14.30
C PHE A 4 -26.23 -9.74 13.16
N GLU A 5 -27.13 -8.80 13.45
CA GLU A 5 -27.93 -8.09 12.45
C GLU A 5 -27.05 -7.34 11.44
N ASN A 6 -26.04 -6.62 11.94
CA ASN A 6 -25.07 -5.91 11.07
C ASN A 6 -24.28 -6.88 10.19
N ALA A 7 -23.80 -7.99 10.77
CA ALA A 7 -23.10 -9.01 10.00
C ALA A 7 -24.00 -9.63 8.94
N GLN A 8 -25.25 -9.98 9.29
CA GLN A 8 -26.21 -10.54 8.35
C GLN A 8 -26.51 -9.58 7.19
N ALA A 9 -26.70 -8.29 7.47
CA ALA A 9 -26.93 -7.28 6.44
C ALA A 9 -25.74 -7.18 5.47
N VAL A 10 -24.50 -7.12 5.99
CA VAL A 10 -23.29 -7.07 5.15
C VAL A 10 -23.14 -8.34 4.30
N LEU A 11 -23.35 -9.51 4.88
CA LEU A 11 -23.22 -10.79 4.18
C LEU A 11 -24.26 -10.94 3.07
N ASN A 12 -25.49 -10.48 3.29
CA ASN A 12 -26.54 -10.45 2.28
C ASN A 12 -26.19 -9.51 1.13
N GLU A 13 -25.75 -8.29 1.45
CA GLU A 13 -25.35 -7.28 0.45
C GLU A 13 -24.19 -7.79 -0.42
N MET A 14 -23.21 -8.45 0.21
CA MET A 14 -22.03 -8.99 -0.47
C MET A 14 -22.27 -10.37 -1.11
N ASN A 15 -23.47 -10.93 -1.00
CA ASN A 15 -23.84 -12.28 -1.45
C ASN A 15 -22.85 -13.36 -0.96
N MET A 16 -22.49 -13.30 0.33
CA MET A 16 -21.52 -14.19 0.95
C MET A 16 -22.21 -15.28 1.79
N ASP A 17 -21.95 -16.55 1.46
CA ASP A 17 -22.40 -17.70 2.24
C ASP A 17 -21.46 -17.96 3.44
N VAL A 18 -21.57 -17.13 4.46
CA VAL A 18 -20.81 -17.22 5.72
C VAL A 18 -21.76 -17.01 6.89
N GLU A 19 -21.59 -17.78 7.96
CA GLU A 19 -22.38 -17.60 9.19
C GLU A 19 -22.04 -16.25 9.88
N PRO A 20 -23.03 -15.43 10.27
CA PRO A 20 -22.79 -14.07 10.80
C PRO A 20 -21.87 -14.01 12.03
N LEU A 21 -22.00 -14.92 13.00
CA LEU A 21 -21.13 -14.93 14.19
C LEU A 21 -19.69 -15.28 13.84
N ARG A 22 -19.47 -16.18 12.88
CA ARG A 22 -18.16 -16.49 12.31
C ARG A 22 -17.55 -15.27 11.64
N TYR A 23 -18.33 -14.53 10.86
CA TYR A 23 -17.89 -13.26 10.26
C TYR A 23 -17.49 -12.25 11.34
N THR A 24 -18.36 -11.98 12.31
CA THR A 24 -18.07 -11.04 13.41
C THR A 24 -16.83 -11.44 14.21
N LYS A 25 -16.69 -12.73 14.54
CA LYS A 25 -15.51 -13.25 15.25
C LYS A 25 -14.23 -13.04 14.43
N HIS A 26 -14.30 -13.26 13.12
CA HIS A 26 -13.16 -13.02 12.22
C HIS A 26 -12.78 -11.54 12.18
N ILE A 27 -13.75 -10.65 11.97
CA ILE A 27 -13.50 -9.19 11.92
C ILE A 27 -12.92 -8.70 13.25
N LYS A 28 -13.52 -9.04 14.40
CA LYS A 28 -13.00 -8.63 15.71
C LYS A 28 -11.58 -9.13 15.99
N LYS A 29 -11.23 -10.32 15.50
CA LYS A 29 -9.88 -10.89 15.67
C LYS A 29 -8.85 -10.21 14.77
N ASN A 30 -9.18 -10.02 13.49
CA ASN A 30 -8.21 -9.72 12.44
C ASN A 30 -8.19 -8.26 12.01
N ALA A 31 -9.32 -7.54 12.09
CA ALA A 31 -9.35 -6.13 11.74
C ALA A 31 -8.47 -5.32 12.70
N LYS A 32 -7.72 -4.39 12.14
CA LYS A 32 -6.88 -3.43 12.88
C LYS A 32 -7.24 -2.03 12.39
N VAL A 33 -7.33 -1.10 13.33
CA VAL A 33 -7.53 0.33 13.07
C VAL A 33 -6.44 1.07 13.82
N PHE A 34 -5.81 2.02 13.13
CA PHE A 34 -4.72 2.81 13.67
C PHE A 34 -5.13 4.28 13.68
N PHE A 35 -4.87 4.96 14.79
CA PHE A 35 -5.09 6.41 14.95
C PHE A 35 -3.78 7.19 15.01
N ASP A 36 -2.65 6.47 14.91
CA ASP A 36 -1.31 7.01 14.90
C ASP A 36 -0.51 6.36 13.76
N LEU A 37 0.28 7.18 13.05
CA LEU A 37 1.06 6.72 11.92
C LEU A 37 2.19 5.78 12.37
N ALA A 38 2.85 6.05 13.51
CA ALA A 38 3.94 5.21 13.97
C ALA A 38 3.46 3.81 14.39
N GLN A 39 2.25 3.70 14.95
CA GLN A 39 1.61 2.40 15.19
C GLN A 39 1.31 1.64 13.90
N TRP A 40 0.79 2.33 12.88
CA TRP A 40 0.52 1.70 11.59
C TRP A 40 1.80 1.23 10.91
N ASP A 41 2.84 2.07 10.90
CA ASP A 41 4.17 1.79 10.37
C ASP A 41 4.80 0.53 11.01
N LYS A 42 4.76 0.46 12.35
CA LYS A 42 5.26 -0.70 13.11
C LYS A 42 4.46 -1.99 12.85
N PHE A 43 3.18 -1.87 12.54
CA PHE A 43 2.36 -3.03 12.19
C PHE A 43 2.62 -3.49 10.76
N ILE A 44 2.57 -2.55 9.81
CA ILE A 44 2.64 -2.89 8.38
C ILE A 44 4.00 -3.43 7.99
N SER A 45 5.11 -2.95 8.60
CA SER A 45 6.47 -3.47 8.37
C SER A 45 6.67 -4.96 8.71
N LYS A 46 5.68 -5.62 9.33
CA LYS A 46 5.74 -7.03 9.74
C LYS A 46 4.87 -7.96 8.90
N VAL A 47 4.14 -7.44 7.93
CA VAL A 47 3.32 -8.27 7.04
C VAL A 47 4.12 -8.65 5.80
N ASP A 48 3.80 -9.79 5.21
CA ASP A 48 4.52 -10.28 4.04
C ASP A 48 4.09 -9.57 2.74
N TYR A 49 2.86 -9.05 2.72
CA TYR A 49 2.26 -8.45 1.53
C TYR A 49 1.05 -7.57 1.87
N SER A 50 0.83 -6.50 1.11
CA SER A 50 -0.38 -5.66 1.21
C SER A 50 -1.17 -5.65 -0.09
N ILE A 51 -2.49 -5.82 0.00
CA ILE A 51 -3.37 -5.73 -1.16
C ILE A 51 -4.71 -5.13 -0.76
N GLY A 52 -5.23 -4.26 -1.61
CA GLY A 52 -6.58 -3.72 -1.43
C GLY A 52 -6.84 -2.49 -2.27
N THR A 53 -8.05 -1.95 -2.13
CA THR A 53 -8.54 -0.81 -2.92
C THR A 53 -8.04 0.55 -2.44
N ARG A 54 -7.44 0.61 -1.25
CA ARG A 54 -7.04 1.87 -0.60
C ARG A 54 -5.60 2.21 -0.97
N PHE A 55 -5.43 3.31 -1.71
CA PHE A 55 -4.12 3.79 -2.17
C PHE A 55 -3.10 3.90 -1.03
N HIS A 56 -3.39 4.70 0.00
CA HIS A 56 -2.46 4.93 1.11
C HIS A 56 -2.14 3.69 1.94
N GLY A 57 -3.07 2.73 2.02
CA GLY A 57 -2.82 1.48 2.74
C GLY A 57 -1.81 0.57 2.04
N ASN A 58 -1.71 0.66 0.73
CA ASN A 58 -0.68 -0.04 -0.05
C ASN A 58 0.60 0.79 -0.15
N LEU A 59 0.49 2.12 -0.27
CA LEU A 59 1.66 3.00 -0.31
C LEU A 59 2.50 2.90 0.98
N ILE A 60 1.86 2.91 2.16
CA ILE A 60 2.60 2.79 3.42
C ILE A 60 3.31 1.44 3.55
N ALA A 61 2.75 0.36 2.98
CA ALA A 61 3.42 -0.93 2.91
C ALA A 61 4.68 -0.84 2.03
N LEU A 62 4.56 -0.29 0.83
CA LEU A 62 5.67 -0.12 -0.10
C LEU A 62 6.79 0.75 0.47
N THR A 63 6.46 1.84 1.17
CA THR A 63 7.47 2.71 1.82
C THR A 63 8.14 2.03 3.03
N ASN A 64 7.55 0.96 3.56
CA ASN A 64 8.15 0.08 4.57
C ASN A 64 8.87 -1.12 3.95
N GLY A 65 9.04 -1.16 2.63
CA GLY A 65 9.65 -2.27 1.91
C GLY A 65 8.82 -3.56 1.93
N VAL A 66 7.51 -3.45 2.19
CA VAL A 66 6.56 -4.55 2.05
C VAL A 66 5.96 -4.50 0.65
N PRO A 67 6.06 -5.58 -0.16
CA PRO A 67 5.48 -5.61 -1.48
C PRO A 67 3.95 -5.42 -1.40
N ALA A 68 3.39 -4.67 -2.36
CA ALA A 68 1.96 -4.40 -2.39
C ALA A 68 1.38 -4.33 -3.80
N THR A 69 0.08 -4.58 -3.92
CA THR A 69 -0.70 -4.33 -5.15
C THR A 69 -1.98 -3.58 -4.85
N ILE A 70 -2.23 -2.51 -5.61
CA ILE A 70 -3.48 -1.76 -5.51
C ILE A 70 -4.56 -2.40 -6.38
N ILE A 71 -5.75 -2.62 -5.82
CA ILE A 71 -6.94 -2.93 -6.60
C ILE A 71 -7.58 -1.60 -7.04
N SER A 72 -7.35 -1.18 -8.28
CA SER A 72 -7.89 0.09 -8.78
C SER A 72 -9.37 -0.08 -9.14
N HIS A 73 -10.22 0.79 -8.59
CA HIS A 73 -11.68 0.73 -8.75
C HIS A 73 -12.27 1.99 -9.38
N ASP A 74 -11.44 3.02 -9.56
CA ASP A 74 -11.76 4.28 -10.23
C ASP A 74 -10.55 4.76 -11.07
N SER A 75 -10.78 5.76 -11.94
CA SER A 75 -9.71 6.33 -12.78
C SER A 75 -8.63 7.00 -11.94
N ARG A 76 -9.00 7.75 -10.90
CA ARG A 76 -8.07 8.42 -9.98
C ARG A 76 -7.04 7.45 -9.38
N THR A 77 -7.48 6.29 -8.90
CA THR A 77 -6.61 5.27 -8.30
C THR A 77 -5.72 4.63 -9.35
N THR A 78 -6.23 4.44 -10.58
CA THR A 78 -5.47 3.90 -11.72
C THR A 78 -4.38 4.89 -12.15
N GLU A 79 -4.75 6.13 -12.44
CA GLU A 79 -3.82 7.20 -12.84
C GLU A 79 -2.74 7.43 -11.79
N MET A 80 -3.09 7.42 -10.50
CA MET A 80 -2.11 7.57 -9.42
C MET A 80 -1.17 6.35 -9.32
N ALA A 81 -1.69 5.14 -9.47
CA ALA A 81 -0.86 3.94 -9.46
C ALA A 81 0.09 3.90 -10.66
N GLU A 82 -0.38 4.28 -11.85
CA GLU A 82 0.44 4.41 -13.07
C GLU A 82 1.50 5.50 -12.91
N LEU A 83 1.10 6.69 -12.44
CA LEU A 83 1.99 7.84 -12.25
C LEU A 83 3.17 7.49 -11.36
N ILE A 84 2.95 6.73 -10.28
CA ILE A 84 3.99 6.36 -9.30
C ILE A 84 4.60 4.97 -9.61
N SER A 85 4.10 4.28 -10.64
CA SER A 85 4.50 2.92 -11.02
C SER A 85 4.28 1.88 -9.92
N ILE A 86 3.21 2.02 -9.13
CA ILE A 86 2.78 1.02 -8.17
C ILE A 86 2.11 -0.16 -8.90
N PRO A 87 2.46 -1.42 -8.56
CA PRO A 87 1.73 -2.59 -9.06
C PRO A 87 0.23 -2.47 -8.78
N HIS A 88 -0.60 -2.64 -9.80
CA HIS A 88 -2.04 -2.52 -9.67
C HIS A 88 -2.82 -3.43 -10.61
N VAL A 89 -4.04 -3.78 -10.20
CA VAL A 89 -4.99 -4.56 -11.00
C VAL A 89 -6.35 -3.87 -10.94
N PRO A 90 -7.00 -3.61 -12.08
CA PRO A 90 -8.37 -3.12 -12.11
C PRO A 90 -9.35 -4.09 -11.46
N VAL A 91 -10.29 -3.58 -10.66
CA VAL A 91 -11.29 -4.38 -9.93
C VAL A 91 -12.08 -5.31 -10.84
N GLY A 92 -12.38 -4.90 -12.08
CA GLY A 92 -13.08 -5.73 -13.06
C GLY A 92 -12.29 -6.95 -13.55
N LYS A 93 -10.97 -6.97 -13.34
CA LYS A 93 -10.10 -8.13 -13.61
C LYS A 93 -9.91 -9.03 -12.37
N VAL A 94 -10.38 -8.58 -11.20
CA VAL A 94 -10.32 -9.35 -9.96
C VAL A 94 -11.51 -10.29 -9.89
N ARG A 95 -11.31 -11.55 -10.32
CA ARG A 95 -12.26 -12.65 -10.05
C ARG A 95 -11.77 -13.55 -8.94
N ARG A 96 -10.51 -13.99 -9.06
CA ARG A 96 -9.79 -14.75 -8.06
C ARG A 96 -8.40 -14.16 -7.95
N LEU A 97 -8.01 -13.75 -6.74
CA LEU A 97 -6.68 -13.22 -6.48
C LEU A 97 -5.75 -14.37 -6.15
N ASP A 98 -4.69 -14.49 -6.93
CA ASP A 98 -3.51 -15.25 -6.53
C ASP A 98 -2.50 -14.25 -5.96
N VAL A 99 -2.48 -14.16 -4.62
CA VAL A 99 -1.63 -13.20 -3.91
C VAL A 99 -0.14 -13.47 -4.17
N HIS A 100 0.26 -14.74 -4.29
CA HIS A 100 1.64 -15.10 -4.57
C HIS A 100 2.05 -14.67 -5.97
N HIS A 101 1.20 -14.95 -6.96
CA HIS A 101 1.46 -14.49 -8.33
C HIS A 101 1.56 -12.97 -8.42
N LEU A 102 0.62 -12.23 -7.79
CA LEU A 102 0.64 -10.77 -7.78
C LEU A 102 1.92 -10.21 -7.14
N ALA A 103 2.36 -10.80 -6.03
CA ALA A 103 3.61 -10.44 -5.38
C ALA A 103 4.85 -10.74 -6.24
N GLN A 104 4.79 -11.76 -7.09
CA GLN A 104 5.91 -12.13 -7.97
C GLN A 104 6.01 -11.26 -9.22
N VAL A 105 4.89 -10.85 -9.81
CA VAL A 105 4.88 -10.11 -11.09
C VAL A 105 4.94 -8.59 -10.93
N GLY A 106 4.86 -8.06 -9.71
CA GLY A 106 4.95 -6.62 -9.45
C GLY A 106 6.33 -6.04 -9.76
N ASP A 107 6.39 -4.93 -10.51
CA ASP A 107 7.62 -4.17 -10.74
C ASP A 107 7.89 -3.19 -9.60
N TYR A 108 8.49 -3.68 -8.52
CA TYR A 108 8.83 -2.87 -7.34
C TYR A 108 10.03 -1.95 -7.57
N ASP A 109 10.95 -2.33 -8.46
CA ASP A 109 12.08 -1.48 -8.82
C ASP A 109 11.60 -0.26 -9.63
N GLY A 110 10.60 -0.45 -10.49
CA GLY A 110 9.90 0.62 -11.20
C GLY A 110 9.25 1.61 -10.26
N PHE A 111 8.50 1.12 -9.29
CA PHE A 111 7.95 1.93 -8.19
C PHE A 111 9.06 2.72 -7.48
N GLN A 112 10.12 2.04 -7.02
CA GLN A 112 11.19 2.67 -6.26
C GLN A 112 11.85 3.81 -7.04
N ARG A 113 12.27 3.55 -8.29
CA ARG A 113 12.90 4.57 -9.15
C ARG A 113 12.00 5.77 -9.36
N ASN A 114 10.74 5.53 -9.69
CA ASN A 114 9.81 6.60 -10.05
C ASN A 114 9.36 7.41 -8.82
N TYR A 115 9.13 6.74 -7.68
CA TYR A 115 8.79 7.41 -6.42
C TYR A 115 9.89 8.38 -5.98
N THR A 116 11.17 7.98 -6.07
CA THR A 116 12.33 8.86 -5.80
C THR A 116 12.30 10.11 -6.68
N VAL A 117 12.12 9.95 -8.01
CA VAL A 117 12.06 11.09 -8.95
C VAL A 117 10.88 12.02 -8.64
N LEU A 118 9.70 11.48 -8.38
CA LEU A 118 8.51 12.28 -8.08
C LEU A 118 8.63 13.01 -6.74
N TYR A 119 9.25 12.38 -5.74
CA TYR A 119 9.52 13.01 -4.46
C TYR A 119 10.42 14.24 -4.62
N ASP A 120 11.54 14.10 -5.34
CA ASP A 120 12.47 15.20 -5.58
C ASP A 120 11.83 16.33 -6.40
N ARG A 121 11.04 15.99 -7.42
CA ARG A 121 10.28 16.97 -8.21
C ARG A 121 9.28 17.74 -7.35
N PHE A 122 8.59 17.06 -6.44
CA PHE A 122 7.64 17.71 -5.54
C PHE A 122 8.35 18.65 -4.56
N ALA A 123 9.48 18.22 -3.97
CA ALA A 123 10.29 19.07 -3.13
C ALA A 123 10.79 20.31 -3.89
N GLN A 124 11.31 20.13 -5.10
CA GLN A 124 11.78 21.22 -5.95
C GLN A 124 10.65 22.20 -6.30
N PHE A 125 9.47 21.69 -6.66
CA PHE A 125 8.30 22.53 -6.92
C PHE A 125 7.94 23.42 -5.72
N LEU A 126 7.97 22.88 -4.50
CA LEU A 126 7.69 23.68 -3.30
C LEU A 126 8.73 24.79 -3.10
N LEU A 127 10.02 24.50 -3.33
CA LEU A 127 11.10 25.49 -3.24
C LEU A 127 10.97 26.62 -4.27
N GLU A 128 10.69 26.26 -5.53
CA GLU A 128 10.51 27.23 -6.61
C GLU A 128 9.34 28.18 -6.35
N ASN A 129 8.35 27.74 -5.59
CA ASN A 129 7.19 28.53 -5.18
C ASN A 129 7.34 29.17 -3.79
N GLY A 130 8.52 29.11 -3.17
CA GLY A 130 8.81 29.73 -1.87
C GLY A 130 8.08 29.08 -0.68
N ILE A 131 7.63 27.83 -0.82
CA ILE A 131 6.92 27.09 0.23
C ILE A 131 7.94 26.30 1.07
N SER A 132 8.10 26.70 2.33
CA SER A 132 8.94 25.98 3.29
C SER A 132 8.44 24.54 3.53
N HIS A 133 9.35 23.56 3.48
CA HIS A 133 9.03 22.15 3.70
C HIS A 133 10.12 21.41 4.48
N ARG A 134 9.80 20.18 4.93
CA ARG A 134 10.74 19.26 5.59
C ARG A 134 11.13 18.06 4.72
N LEU A 135 10.81 18.10 3.43
CA LEU A 135 11.26 17.08 2.47
C LEU A 135 12.78 17.17 2.29
N GLU A 136 13.45 16.02 2.28
CA GLU A 136 14.90 15.93 2.10
C GLU A 136 15.23 15.78 0.62
N GLN A 137 15.96 16.74 0.02
CA GLN A 137 16.42 16.56 -1.35
C GLN A 137 17.35 15.35 -1.44
N HIS A 138 17.09 14.44 -2.38
CA HIS A 138 18.04 13.38 -2.69
C HIS A 138 19.15 14.01 -3.55
N SER A 139 20.33 14.22 -2.96
CA SER A 139 21.44 14.85 -3.66
C SER A 139 21.80 14.01 -4.88
N ALA A 140 21.71 14.59 -6.08
CA ALA A 140 22.42 14.05 -7.23
C ALA A 140 23.90 14.00 -6.83
N ILE A 141 24.44 12.78 -6.73
CA ILE A 141 25.80 12.41 -6.31
C ILE A 141 25.96 12.24 -4.77
N GLY A 142 25.85 10.98 -4.34
CA GLY A 142 26.79 10.42 -3.35
C GLY A 142 26.34 10.25 -1.89
N ALA A 143 25.21 10.80 -1.47
CA ALA A 143 24.72 10.59 -0.09
C ALA A 143 23.28 10.07 -0.06
N PRO A 144 23.04 8.89 0.56
CA PRO A 144 21.72 8.40 0.87
C PRO A 144 20.84 9.41 1.60
N SER A 145 19.72 9.82 1.00
CA SER A 145 18.64 10.48 1.72
C SER A 145 18.04 9.56 2.79
N ARG A 146 17.29 10.07 3.76
CA ARG A 146 16.65 9.23 4.79
C ARG A 146 15.63 8.25 4.19
N LEU A 147 14.98 8.60 3.08
CA LEU A 147 14.16 7.68 2.28
C LEU A 147 15.02 6.68 1.48
N TYR A 148 16.15 7.10 0.91
CA TYR A 148 17.12 6.14 0.38
C TYR A 148 17.59 5.22 1.50
N ASN A 149 17.86 5.66 2.73
CA ASN A 149 18.30 4.79 3.83
C ASN A 149 17.18 3.84 4.32
N LEU A 150 15.93 4.30 4.34
CA LEU A 150 14.75 3.48 4.63
C LEU A 150 14.51 2.43 3.51
N VAL A 151 14.66 2.80 2.24
CA VAL A 151 14.30 1.94 1.10
C VAL A 151 15.49 1.13 0.55
N SER A 152 16.73 1.62 0.66
CA SER A 152 17.95 0.90 0.26
C SER A 152 18.49 -0.03 1.36
N GLY A 153 18.15 0.23 2.64
CA GLY A 153 18.32 -0.73 3.74
C GLY A 153 17.36 -1.92 3.62
N LEU A 154 16.21 -1.70 2.98
CA LEU A 154 15.29 -2.71 2.51
C LEU A 154 15.63 -3.08 1.06
N ARG A 155 16.81 -3.69 0.84
CA ARG A 155 16.89 -4.67 -0.26
C ARG A 155 15.68 -5.57 -0.05
N LEU A 156 14.70 -5.49 -0.94
CA LEU A 156 13.61 -6.45 -1.04
C LEU A 156 14.28 -7.80 -1.18
N HIS A 157 14.54 -8.46 -0.05
CA HIS A 157 15.12 -9.78 0.00
C HIS A 157 14.01 -10.72 -0.44
N PHE A 158 13.83 -10.79 -1.76
CA PHE A 158 13.35 -12.00 -2.39
C PHE A 158 14.41 -13.05 -2.08
N GLY A 159 14.23 -13.73 -0.95
CA GLY A 159 14.86 -15.01 -0.71
C GLY A 159 14.58 -15.86 -1.94
N LYS A 160 15.64 -16.32 -2.59
CA LYS A 160 15.57 -17.42 -3.54
C LYS A 160 14.91 -18.59 -2.80
N TYR A 161 13.65 -18.86 -3.12
CA TYR A 161 13.05 -20.18 -2.92
C TYR A 161 13.09 -20.88 -4.27
#